data_AF-A0A524I3G8-F1
#
_entry.id   AF-A0A524I3G8-F1
#
_cell.length_a   1.000
_cell.length_b   1.000
_cell.length_c   1.000
_cell.angle_alpha   90.00
_cell.angle_beta   90.00
_cell.angle_gamma   90.00
#
_symmetry.space_group_name_H-M   'P 1'
#
loop_
_entity.id
_entity.type
_entity.pdbx_description
1 polymer ?
#
loop_
_entity_poly.entity_id
_entity_poly.type
_entity_poly.pdbx_seq_one_letter_code
_entity_poly.pdbx_strand_id
1 'polypeptide(L)'
;MELDERQFQQIMERIGEVMGQTRESVSIATSALSFSAKGLRGKDYLLGVTIDDMALNVTNADGDLSPDLTPVRGKSFDMTLSPLGIEVDVSGAEAITYEMVNGTRSVASGFKLFFPDLPDRAVKVGDSWPSSAVVEDKAGMTEIRLEFQSVNTLEGFEAVDGMECARISSKLTGTISGTGSQEGADLLFAGTTQGTDLWYFAVKEGLCVKSTSDSVTKMTISVTGPMTLTIPTTQTRKGEVHLVGR
;
A
#
# COMPACT_ATOMS: atom_id res chain seq x y z
N MET A 1 22.76 -13.70 -7.21
CA MET A 1 21.33 -13.36 -7.35
C MET A 1 20.82 -13.39 -5.94
N GLU A 2 20.93 -12.26 -5.26
CA GLU A 2 20.48 -12.11 -3.86
C GLU A 2 18.95 -12.09 -3.89
N LEU A 3 18.33 -12.90 -3.03
CA LEU A 3 16.88 -13.06 -2.94
C LEU A 3 16.45 -12.31 -1.68
N ASP A 4 15.86 -11.13 -1.86
CA ASP A 4 15.36 -10.36 -0.74
C ASP A 4 13.96 -10.87 -0.35
N GLU A 5 13.84 -11.51 0.80
CA GLU A 5 12.56 -11.97 1.33
C GLU A 5 11.99 -10.92 2.29
N ARG A 6 10.71 -10.57 2.13
CA ARG A 6 10.02 -9.55 2.92
C ARG A 6 8.71 -10.09 3.48
N GLN A 7 8.45 -9.76 4.74
CA GLN A 7 7.14 -9.96 5.35
C GLN A 7 6.44 -8.62 5.51
N PHE A 8 5.17 -8.60 5.14
CA PHE A 8 4.29 -7.47 5.31
C PHE A 8 3.11 -7.87 6.19
N GLN A 9 2.77 -7.00 7.14
CA GLN A 9 1.56 -7.11 7.92
C GLN A 9 0.87 -5.75 7.95
N GLN A 10 -0.45 -5.77 7.82
CA GLN A 10 -1.28 -4.60 7.91
C GLN A 10 -2.53 -4.89 8.69
N ILE A 11 -2.86 -3.98 9.59
CA ILE A 11 -4.12 -3.94 10.32
C ILE A 11 -4.86 -2.67 9.90
N MET A 12 -6.12 -2.83 9.54
CA MET A 12 -6.99 -1.73 9.13
C MET A 12 -8.26 -1.81 9.95
N GLU A 13 -8.60 -0.75 10.66
CA GLU A 13 -9.88 -0.63 11.35
C GLU A 13 -10.70 0.42 10.61
N ARG A 14 -11.98 0.13 10.43
CA ARG A 14 -12.91 1.01 9.74
C ARG A 14 -14.17 1.13 10.56
N ILE A 15 -14.61 2.37 10.72
CA ILE A 15 -15.85 2.75 11.39
C ILE A 15 -16.66 3.59 10.41
N GLY A 16 -17.89 3.18 10.11
CA GLY A 16 -18.81 3.92 9.27
C GLY A 16 -20.20 4.01 9.89
N GLU A 17 -20.94 5.08 9.56
CA GLU A 17 -22.33 5.24 10.00
C GLU A 17 -23.28 4.98 8.84
N VAL A 18 -24.14 3.97 9.00
CA VAL A 18 -25.13 3.57 7.99
C VAL A 18 -26.51 3.64 8.61
N MET A 19 -27.36 4.54 8.11
CA MET A 19 -28.74 4.73 8.59
C MET A 19 -28.87 4.90 10.12
N GLY A 20 -27.91 5.61 10.73
CA GLY A 20 -27.88 5.85 12.18
C GLY A 20 -27.32 4.70 13.03
N GLN A 21 -26.81 3.64 12.40
CA GLN A 21 -26.08 2.57 13.06
C GLN A 21 -24.59 2.64 12.76
N THR A 22 -23.76 2.52 13.79
CA THR A 22 -22.31 2.36 13.65
C THR A 22 -21.99 0.95 13.16
N ARG A 23 -21.23 0.84 12.08
CA ARG A 23 -20.66 -0.40 11.58
C ARG A 23 -19.15 -0.35 11.72
N GLU A 24 -18.60 -1.37 12.34
CA GLU A 24 -17.16 -1.54 12.51
C GLU A 24 -16.68 -2.74 11.71
N SER A 25 -15.49 -2.63 11.15
CA SER A 25 -14.80 -3.75 10.53
C SER A 25 -13.29 -3.65 10.78
N VAL A 26 -12.68 -4.78 11.10
CA VAL A 26 -11.23 -4.93 11.21
C VAL A 26 -10.75 -5.82 10.08
N SER A 27 -9.70 -5.42 9.39
CA SER A 27 -9.07 -6.23 8.34
C SER A 27 -7.59 -6.42 8.66
N ILE A 28 -7.15 -7.66 8.59
CA ILE A 28 -5.75 -8.04 8.76
C ILE A 28 -5.27 -8.65 7.45
N ALA A 29 -4.27 -8.03 6.83
CA ALA A 29 -3.61 -8.53 5.64
C ALA A 29 -2.16 -8.90 5.98
N THR A 30 -1.71 -10.06 5.53
CA THR A 30 -0.31 -10.47 5.61
C THR A 30 0.17 -10.95 4.25
N SER A 31 1.42 -10.68 3.91
CA SER A 31 2.06 -11.27 2.74
C SER A 31 3.53 -11.57 2.98
N ALA A 32 4.02 -12.60 2.32
CA ALA A 32 5.43 -12.90 2.18
C ALA A 32 5.81 -12.73 0.71
N LEU A 33 6.85 -11.95 0.44
CA LEU A 33 7.27 -11.56 -0.89
C LEU A 33 8.76 -11.80 -1.07
N SER A 34 9.14 -12.37 -2.21
CA SER A 34 10.54 -12.54 -2.60
C SER A 34 10.86 -11.65 -3.78
N PHE A 35 11.98 -10.93 -3.70
CA PHE A 35 12.47 -10.05 -4.75
C PHE A 35 13.78 -10.58 -5.32
N SER A 36 13.91 -10.54 -6.64
CA SER A 36 15.11 -10.96 -7.36
C SER A 36 15.53 -9.88 -8.34
N ALA A 37 16.82 -9.51 -8.30
CA ALA A 37 17.38 -8.59 -9.28
C ALA A 37 17.48 -9.28 -10.65
N LYS A 38 16.79 -8.73 -11.66
CA LYS A 38 16.81 -9.22 -13.05
C LYS A 38 17.66 -8.35 -13.98
N GLY A 39 18.31 -7.32 -13.44
CA GLY A 39 19.21 -6.42 -14.17
C GLY A 39 18.61 -5.03 -14.37
N LEU A 40 18.93 -4.41 -15.50
CA LEU A 40 18.49 -3.05 -15.85
C LEU A 40 17.54 -3.07 -17.05
N ARG A 41 16.54 -2.19 -17.03
CA ARG A 41 15.71 -1.80 -18.17
C ARG A 41 16.01 -0.34 -18.48
N GLY A 42 16.96 -0.09 -19.38
CA GLY A 42 17.49 1.25 -19.61
C GLY A 42 18.29 1.73 -18.40
N LYS A 43 17.84 2.79 -17.74
CA LYS A 43 18.45 3.33 -16.51
C LYS A 43 17.79 2.82 -15.21
N ASP A 44 16.69 2.10 -15.35
CA ASP A 44 15.85 1.66 -14.24
C ASP A 44 16.15 0.19 -13.89
N TYR A 45 15.90 -0.20 -12.65
CA TYR A 45 16.07 -1.56 -12.17
C TYR A 45 14.89 -2.45 -12.57
N LEU A 46 15.18 -3.64 -13.08
CA LEU A 46 14.18 -4.68 -13.32
C LEU A 46 14.22 -5.67 -12.14
N LEU A 47 13.10 -5.78 -11.44
CA LEU A 47 12.93 -6.74 -10.34
C LEU A 47 11.92 -7.80 -10.72
N GLY A 48 12.23 -9.06 -10.40
CA GLY A 48 11.24 -10.13 -10.34
C GLY A 48 10.68 -10.22 -8.94
N VAL A 49 9.36 -10.13 -8.81
CA VAL A 49 8.62 -10.27 -7.55
C VAL A 49 7.91 -11.61 -7.55
N THR A 50 7.95 -12.32 -6.43
CA THR A 50 7.14 -13.52 -6.17
C THR A 50 6.30 -13.30 -4.93
N ILE A 51 5.02 -13.64 -5.01
CA ILE A 51 4.10 -13.60 -3.87
C ILE A 51 4.11 -14.99 -3.24
N ASP A 52 5.00 -15.21 -2.29
CA ASP A 52 5.21 -16.53 -1.68
C ASP A 52 3.98 -16.96 -0.87
N ASP A 53 3.43 -16.02 -0.10
CA ASP A 53 2.20 -16.23 0.64
C ASP A 53 1.39 -14.93 0.77
N MET A 54 0.08 -15.07 0.93
CA MET A 54 -0.83 -13.95 1.16
C MET A 54 -2.08 -14.41 1.89
N ALA A 55 -2.46 -13.67 2.92
CA ALA A 55 -3.70 -13.88 3.67
C ALA A 55 -4.43 -12.55 3.87
N LEU A 56 -5.75 -12.60 3.85
CA LEU A 56 -6.64 -11.49 4.19
C LEU A 56 -7.77 -12.04 5.06
N ASN A 57 -7.96 -11.42 6.22
CA ASN A 57 -9.09 -11.70 7.10
C ASN A 57 -9.81 -10.39 7.37
N VAL A 58 -11.13 -10.40 7.25
CA VAL A 58 -12.00 -9.25 7.50
C VAL A 58 -13.06 -9.67 8.49
N THR A 59 -13.06 -9.06 9.66
CA THR A 59 -14.08 -9.25 10.69
C THR A 59 -15.02 -8.05 10.69
N ASN A 60 -16.32 -8.30 10.59
CA ASN A 60 -17.36 -7.27 10.70
C ASN A 60 -18.58 -7.81 11.48
N ALA A 61 -19.54 -6.94 11.79
CA ALA A 61 -20.74 -7.31 12.54
C ALA A 61 -21.66 -8.30 11.79
N ASP A 62 -21.57 -8.36 10.47
CA ASP A 62 -22.37 -9.24 9.60
C ASP A 62 -21.70 -10.62 9.39
N GLY A 63 -20.44 -10.79 9.82
CA GLY A 63 -19.68 -12.05 9.79
C GLY A 63 -18.20 -11.87 9.42
N ASP A 64 -17.42 -12.93 9.60
CA ASP A 64 -16.03 -12.99 9.14
C ASP A 64 -15.95 -13.36 7.66
N LEU A 65 -14.99 -12.75 6.95
CA LEU A 65 -14.70 -12.98 5.54
C LEU A 65 -13.20 -13.22 5.36
N SER A 66 -12.87 -14.34 4.70
CA SER A 66 -11.51 -14.67 4.26
C SER A 66 -11.58 -15.09 2.79
N PRO A 67 -11.21 -14.21 1.83
CA PRO A 67 -11.25 -14.56 0.41
C PRO A 67 -10.27 -15.67 0.07
N ASP A 68 -10.56 -16.41 -1.00
CA ASP A 68 -9.62 -17.39 -1.54
C ASP A 68 -8.49 -16.69 -2.30
N LEU A 69 -7.29 -16.73 -1.70
CA LEU A 69 -6.07 -16.15 -2.28
C LEU A 69 -5.16 -17.21 -2.95
N THR A 70 -5.66 -18.43 -3.14
CA THR A 70 -4.95 -19.48 -3.90
C THR A 70 -4.55 -19.04 -5.31
N PRO A 71 -5.33 -18.23 -6.06
CA PRO A 71 -4.92 -17.73 -7.38
C PRO A 71 -3.68 -16.81 -7.35
N VAL A 72 -3.38 -16.21 -6.20
CA VAL A 72 -2.31 -15.22 -6.01
C VAL A 72 -1.02 -15.86 -5.51
N ARG A 73 -1.13 -16.83 -4.60
CA ARG A 73 0.04 -17.47 -3.95
C ARG A 73 0.91 -18.21 -4.97
N GLY A 74 2.21 -18.02 -4.85
CA GLY A 74 3.25 -18.54 -5.75
C GLY A 74 3.31 -17.87 -7.12
N LYS A 75 2.53 -16.81 -7.39
CA LYS A 75 2.62 -16.06 -8.65
C LYS A 75 3.80 -15.10 -8.60
N SER A 76 4.40 -14.91 -9.78
CA SER A 76 5.50 -13.97 -9.97
C SER A 76 5.22 -13.02 -11.12
N PHE A 77 5.79 -11.82 -11.04
CA PHE A 77 5.71 -10.81 -12.08
C PHE A 77 6.98 -9.96 -12.08
N ASP A 78 7.16 -9.17 -13.13
CA ASP A 78 8.25 -8.21 -13.23
C ASP A 78 7.74 -6.80 -12.93
N MET A 79 8.53 -6.04 -12.18
CA MET A 79 8.32 -4.61 -11.97
C MET A 79 9.59 -3.82 -12.31
N THR A 80 9.39 -2.55 -12.67
CA THR A 80 10.50 -1.62 -12.96
C THR A 80 10.54 -0.53 -11.89
N LEU A 81 11.71 -0.33 -11.29
CA LEU A 81 11.98 0.70 -10.29
C LEU A 81 13.00 1.69 -10.80
N SER A 82 12.76 2.98 -10.60
CA SER A 82 13.79 3.99 -10.83
C SER A 82 14.95 3.83 -9.85
N PRO A 83 16.12 4.42 -10.13
CA PRO A 83 17.22 4.49 -9.17
C PRO A 83 16.87 5.16 -7.83
N LEU A 84 15.77 5.90 -7.77
CA LEU A 84 15.29 6.59 -6.59
C LEU A 84 14.20 5.81 -5.84
N GLY A 85 13.91 4.56 -6.22
CA GLY A 85 12.90 3.73 -5.56
C GLY A 85 11.48 3.90 -6.08
N ILE A 86 11.23 4.87 -6.98
CA ILE A 86 9.91 5.09 -7.58
C ILE A 86 9.51 3.92 -8.49
N GLU A 87 8.32 3.35 -8.32
CA GLU A 87 7.75 2.35 -9.22
C GLU A 87 7.36 2.95 -10.58
N VAL A 88 8.11 2.60 -11.62
CA VAL A 88 7.90 3.07 -12.99
C VAL A 88 6.86 2.20 -13.72
N ASP A 89 6.87 0.89 -13.45
CA ASP A 89 5.99 -0.07 -14.11
C ASP A 89 5.69 -1.25 -13.18
N VAL A 90 4.41 -1.47 -12.90
CA VAL A 90 3.88 -2.62 -12.14
C VAL A 90 2.85 -3.42 -12.94
N SER A 91 2.76 -3.20 -14.26
CA SER A 91 1.73 -3.80 -15.12
C SER A 91 1.78 -5.33 -15.12
N GLY A 92 2.95 -5.93 -14.85
CA GLY A 92 3.10 -7.37 -14.70
C GLY A 92 2.21 -7.98 -13.59
N ALA A 93 1.84 -7.19 -12.58
CA ALA A 93 0.96 -7.62 -11.49
C ALA A 93 -0.54 -7.52 -11.84
N GLU A 94 -0.92 -6.83 -12.91
CA GLU A 94 -2.34 -6.55 -13.22
C GLU A 94 -3.15 -7.83 -13.45
N ALA A 95 -2.53 -8.82 -14.08
CA ALA A 95 -3.14 -10.12 -14.37
C ALA A 95 -3.26 -11.04 -13.14
N ILE A 96 -2.62 -10.69 -12.01
CA ILE A 96 -2.72 -11.47 -10.77
C ILE A 96 -3.87 -10.90 -9.96
N THR A 97 -5.00 -11.61 -9.99
CA THR A 97 -6.24 -11.16 -9.40
C THR A 97 -6.80 -12.15 -8.38
N TYR A 98 -7.69 -11.64 -7.52
CA TYR A 98 -8.45 -12.42 -6.56
C TYR A 98 -9.87 -11.86 -6.44
N GLU A 99 -10.80 -12.71 -6.01
CA GLU A 99 -12.20 -12.33 -5.87
C GLU A 99 -12.49 -11.81 -4.47
N MET A 100 -13.23 -10.70 -4.41
CA MET A 100 -13.82 -10.14 -3.20
C MET A 100 -15.33 -10.03 -3.37
N VAL A 101 -16.05 -9.84 -2.26
CA VAL A 101 -17.51 -9.63 -2.28
C VAL A 101 -17.90 -8.44 -3.18
N ASN A 102 -17.05 -7.43 -3.29
CA ASN A 102 -17.25 -6.26 -4.15
C ASN A 102 -16.58 -6.35 -5.53
N GLY A 103 -16.22 -7.56 -5.97
CA GLY A 103 -15.69 -7.86 -7.29
C GLY A 103 -14.20 -8.21 -7.31
N THR A 104 -13.71 -8.50 -8.50
CA THR A 104 -12.31 -8.86 -8.76
C THR A 104 -11.37 -7.70 -8.44
N ARG A 105 -10.28 -8.00 -7.74
CA ARG A 105 -9.19 -7.06 -7.43
C ARG A 105 -7.87 -7.55 -7.99
N SER A 106 -7.01 -6.61 -8.38
CA SER A 106 -5.62 -6.89 -8.76
C SER A 106 -4.68 -6.62 -7.59
N VAL A 107 -3.60 -7.40 -7.48
CA VAL A 107 -2.53 -7.14 -6.51
C VAL A 107 -1.66 -5.94 -6.89
N ALA A 108 -1.74 -5.46 -8.14
CA ALA A 108 -0.90 -4.37 -8.65
C ALA A 108 -0.99 -3.08 -7.81
N SER A 109 -2.17 -2.75 -7.27
CA SER A 109 -2.34 -1.53 -6.46
C SER A 109 -1.51 -1.56 -5.17
N GLY A 110 -1.24 -2.74 -4.61
CA GLY A 110 -0.36 -2.90 -3.45
C GLY A 110 1.12 -2.65 -3.75
N PHE A 111 1.53 -2.71 -5.02
CA PHE A 111 2.91 -2.50 -5.44
C PHE A 111 3.20 -1.10 -5.95
N LYS A 112 2.20 -0.21 -6.09
CA LYS A 112 2.40 1.14 -6.65
C LYS A 112 3.09 2.14 -5.69
N LEU A 113 3.24 1.79 -4.41
CA LEU A 113 3.85 2.61 -3.36
C LEU A 113 4.61 1.72 -2.36
N PHE A 114 5.21 0.63 -2.84
CA PHE A 114 5.79 -0.38 -1.96
C PHE A 114 7.16 0.04 -1.46
N PHE A 115 7.95 0.70 -2.32
CA PHE A 115 9.30 1.12 -2.02
C PHE A 115 9.35 2.59 -1.58
N PRO A 116 10.28 2.96 -0.69
CA PRO A 116 10.48 4.35 -0.32
C PRO A 116 11.07 5.19 -1.45
N ASP A 117 10.61 6.42 -1.58
CA ASP A 117 11.19 7.42 -2.48
C ASP A 117 12.45 8.06 -1.89
N LEU A 118 13.60 7.76 -2.49
CA LEU A 118 14.90 8.30 -2.12
C LEU A 118 15.11 9.72 -2.69
N PRO A 119 15.92 10.57 -2.02
CA PRO A 119 16.24 11.89 -2.54
C PRO A 119 17.15 11.79 -3.78
N ASP A 120 16.97 12.72 -4.73
CA ASP A 120 17.80 12.84 -5.94
C ASP A 120 19.18 13.47 -5.68
N ARG A 121 19.49 13.74 -4.41
CA ARG A 121 20.69 14.43 -3.93
C ARG A 121 21.17 13.81 -2.63
N ALA A 122 22.45 14.02 -2.32
CA ALA A 122 22.98 13.72 -1.01
C ALA A 122 22.24 14.54 0.07
N VAL A 123 21.87 13.88 1.15
CA VAL A 123 21.19 14.47 2.32
C VAL A 123 22.02 14.24 3.57
N LYS A 124 21.98 15.20 4.49
CA LYS A 124 22.53 15.08 5.84
C LYS A 124 21.41 14.97 6.86
N VAL A 125 21.74 14.55 8.09
CA VAL A 125 20.78 14.49 9.19
C VAL A 125 20.09 15.85 9.38
N GLY A 126 18.77 15.83 9.46
CA GLY A 126 17.89 16.99 9.54
C GLY A 126 17.44 17.54 8.18
N ASP A 127 18.00 17.08 7.06
CA ASP A 127 17.49 17.45 5.74
C ASP A 127 16.17 16.72 5.44
N SER A 128 15.31 17.41 4.68
CA SER A 128 14.05 16.86 4.19
C SER A 128 13.95 16.95 2.66
N TRP A 129 13.16 16.05 2.09
CA TRP A 129 12.79 16.06 0.67
C TRP A 129 11.31 15.72 0.48
N PRO A 130 10.63 16.39 -0.47
CA PRO A 130 9.25 16.06 -0.80
C PRO A 130 9.21 14.81 -1.70
N SER A 131 8.11 14.07 -1.62
CA SER A 131 7.71 13.06 -2.60
C SER A 131 6.21 13.19 -2.87
N SER A 132 5.77 12.69 -4.02
CA SER A 132 4.36 12.66 -4.37
C SER A 132 4.07 11.46 -5.24
N ALA A 133 2.90 10.87 -5.07
CA ALA A 133 2.52 9.72 -5.87
C ALA A 133 1.02 9.70 -6.15
N VAL A 134 0.65 9.03 -7.24
CA VAL A 134 -0.74 8.87 -7.66
C VAL A 134 -1.01 7.38 -7.83
N VAL A 135 -2.03 6.89 -7.14
CA VAL A 135 -2.49 5.50 -7.25
C VAL A 135 -3.90 5.50 -7.78
N GLU A 136 -4.08 4.82 -8.91
CA GLU A 136 -5.40 4.46 -9.42
C GLU A 136 -5.66 2.99 -9.10
N ASP A 137 -6.72 2.75 -8.33
CA ASP A 137 -7.19 1.44 -7.92
C ASP A 137 -8.53 1.15 -8.56
N LYS A 138 -8.66 -0.04 -9.17
CA LYS A 138 -9.87 -0.48 -9.84
C LYS A 138 -10.31 -1.82 -9.27
N ALA A 139 -11.57 -1.89 -8.86
CA ALA A 139 -12.19 -3.11 -8.34
C ALA A 139 -13.61 -3.21 -8.90
N GLY A 140 -13.83 -4.16 -9.82
CA GLY A 140 -15.10 -4.28 -10.54
C GLY A 140 -15.51 -2.96 -11.23
N MET A 141 -16.69 -2.44 -10.87
CA MET A 141 -17.23 -1.17 -11.38
C MET A 141 -16.79 0.05 -10.58
N THR A 142 -15.85 -0.08 -9.63
CA THR A 142 -15.35 1.01 -8.79
C THR A 142 -13.96 1.44 -9.24
N GLU A 143 -13.76 2.75 -9.39
CA GLU A 143 -12.48 3.39 -9.69
C GLU A 143 -12.18 4.42 -8.62
N ILE A 144 -11.05 4.26 -7.93
CA ILE A 144 -10.56 5.18 -6.91
C ILE A 144 -9.22 5.75 -7.36
N ARG A 145 -9.08 7.06 -7.22
CA ARG A 145 -7.85 7.81 -7.40
C ARG A 145 -7.39 8.36 -6.05
N LEU A 146 -6.16 8.04 -5.71
CA LEU A 146 -5.47 8.49 -4.51
C LEU A 146 -4.30 9.37 -4.94
N GLU A 147 -4.21 10.58 -4.41
CA GLU A 147 -3.07 11.46 -4.63
C GLU A 147 -2.40 11.72 -3.29
N PHE A 148 -1.10 11.46 -3.22
CA PHE A 148 -0.31 11.54 -1.99
C PHE A 148 0.78 12.59 -2.11
N GLN A 149 1.05 13.26 -1.00
CA GLN A 149 2.19 14.14 -0.79
C GLN A 149 2.88 13.72 0.50
N SER A 150 4.19 13.55 0.45
CA SER A 150 4.99 13.20 1.62
C SER A 150 6.16 14.18 1.78
N VAL A 151 6.57 14.38 3.03
CA VAL A 151 7.85 15.02 3.35
C VAL A 151 8.67 14.04 4.18
N ASN A 152 9.72 13.54 3.56
CA ASN A 152 10.68 12.61 4.15
C ASN A 152 11.79 13.39 4.83
N THR A 153 12.27 12.96 6.00
CA THR A 153 13.32 13.61 6.78
C THR A 153 14.32 12.59 7.31
N LEU A 154 15.60 12.80 7.04
CA LEU A 154 16.66 11.95 7.60
C LEU A 154 16.87 12.32 9.07
N GLU A 155 16.47 11.43 9.98
CA GLU A 155 16.53 11.67 11.43
C GLU A 155 17.88 11.30 12.02
N GLY A 156 18.57 10.32 11.45
CA GLY A 156 19.82 9.81 11.96
C GLY A 156 20.17 8.44 11.40
N PHE A 157 21.06 7.75 12.08
CA PHE A 157 21.48 6.39 11.75
C PHE A 157 21.33 5.51 12.98
N GLU A 158 20.78 4.30 12.79
CA GLU A 158 20.69 3.29 13.84
C GLU A 158 20.89 1.88 13.29
N ALA A 159 21.34 0.97 14.15
CA ALA A 159 21.54 -0.43 13.79
C ALA A 159 20.20 -1.17 13.86
N VAL A 160 19.77 -1.78 12.76
CA VAL A 160 18.58 -2.64 12.67
C VAL A 160 19.01 -3.96 12.06
N ASP A 161 18.76 -5.07 12.77
CA ASP A 161 19.11 -6.43 12.33
C ASP A 161 20.57 -6.57 11.88
N GLY A 162 21.48 -5.90 12.59
CA GLY A 162 22.92 -5.91 12.30
C GLY A 162 23.36 -4.99 11.16
N MET A 163 22.45 -4.25 10.54
CA MET A 163 22.74 -3.30 9.46
C MET A 163 22.67 -1.85 9.95
N GLU A 164 23.63 -1.03 9.52
CA GLU A 164 23.61 0.41 9.76
C GLU A 164 22.60 1.08 8.82
N CYS A 165 21.46 1.49 9.38
CA CYS A 165 20.35 2.03 8.62
C CYS A 165 20.22 3.54 8.83
N ALA A 166 19.97 4.28 7.76
CA ALA A 166 19.38 5.61 7.83
C ALA A 166 17.95 5.48 8.37
N ARG A 167 17.65 6.20 9.44
CA ARG A 167 16.32 6.33 10.03
C ARG A 167 15.64 7.52 9.39
N ILE A 168 14.53 7.28 8.68
CA ILE A 168 13.84 8.32 7.92
C ILE A 168 12.38 8.35 8.33
N SER A 169 11.89 9.52 8.74
CA SER A 169 10.47 9.74 9.01
C SER A 169 9.80 10.44 7.84
N SER A 170 8.56 10.07 7.58
CA SER A 170 7.76 10.61 6.50
C SER A 170 6.44 11.11 7.06
N LYS A 171 6.06 12.34 6.74
CA LYS A 171 4.71 12.86 6.99
C LYS A 171 3.93 12.82 5.70
N LEU A 172 2.84 12.05 5.68
CA LEU A 172 2.01 11.81 4.52
C LEU A 172 0.70 12.59 4.64
N THR A 173 0.27 13.21 3.55
CA THR A 173 -1.10 13.67 3.33
C THR A 173 -1.59 13.16 1.97
N GLY A 174 -2.90 13.08 1.79
CA GLY A 174 -3.45 12.72 0.49
C GLY A 174 -4.93 12.99 0.35
N THR A 175 -5.39 12.97 -0.90
CA THR A 175 -6.78 13.11 -1.29
C THR A 175 -7.28 11.79 -1.90
N ILE A 176 -8.55 11.51 -1.67
CA ILE A 176 -9.25 10.36 -2.20
C ILE A 176 -10.41 10.88 -3.02
N SER A 177 -10.51 10.43 -4.26
CA SER A 177 -11.65 10.69 -5.14
C SER A 177 -11.97 9.43 -5.92
N GLY A 178 -13.22 9.25 -6.31
CA GLY A 178 -13.56 8.11 -7.14
C GLY A 178 -15.04 7.94 -7.32
N THR A 179 -15.39 7.03 -8.21
CA THR A 179 -16.77 6.68 -8.54
C THR A 179 -16.91 5.16 -8.58
N GLY A 180 -18.14 4.69 -8.43
CA GLY A 180 -18.44 3.29 -8.63
C GLY A 180 -19.93 3.04 -8.82
N SER A 181 -20.26 1.78 -9.05
CA SER A 181 -21.65 1.32 -9.07
C SER A 181 -21.78 -0.02 -8.38
N GLN A 182 -22.79 -0.17 -7.54
CA GLN A 182 -23.09 -1.40 -6.83
C GLN A 182 -24.61 -1.58 -6.73
N GLU A 183 -25.11 -2.76 -7.15
CA GLU A 183 -26.53 -3.12 -7.08
C GLU A 183 -27.49 -2.08 -7.70
N GLY A 184 -27.03 -1.38 -8.75
CA GLY A 184 -27.81 -0.34 -9.44
C GLY A 184 -27.83 1.02 -8.73
N ALA A 185 -27.08 1.19 -7.64
CA ALA A 185 -26.79 2.49 -7.05
C ALA A 185 -25.43 3.02 -7.54
N ASP A 186 -25.35 4.33 -7.75
CA ASP A 186 -24.11 5.04 -8.05
C ASP A 186 -23.43 5.44 -6.74
N LEU A 187 -22.11 5.31 -6.72
CA LEU A 187 -21.25 5.60 -5.58
C LEU A 187 -20.29 6.74 -5.94
N LEU A 188 -20.19 7.74 -5.07
CA LEU A 188 -19.18 8.80 -5.14
C LEU A 188 -18.32 8.76 -3.87
N PHE A 189 -17.01 8.65 -4.06
CA PHE A 189 -16.02 8.60 -3.00
C PHE A 189 -15.29 9.95 -2.94
N ALA A 190 -15.22 10.55 -1.75
CA ALA A 190 -14.42 11.73 -1.50
C ALA A 190 -13.81 11.65 -0.10
N GLY A 191 -12.53 11.99 0.05
CA GLY A 191 -11.89 11.91 1.34
C GLY A 191 -10.48 12.47 1.38
N THR A 192 -9.90 12.41 2.56
CA THR A 192 -8.52 12.77 2.81
C THR A 192 -7.86 11.71 3.68
N THR A 193 -6.55 11.58 3.54
CA THR A 193 -5.73 10.73 4.38
C THR A 193 -4.55 11.52 4.92
N GLN A 194 -4.13 11.18 6.13
CA GLN A 194 -2.92 11.71 6.74
C GLN A 194 -2.25 10.58 7.52
N GLY A 195 -0.93 10.58 7.57
CA GLY A 195 -0.21 9.54 8.26
C GLY A 195 1.25 9.87 8.49
N THR A 196 1.92 8.95 9.15
CA THR A 196 3.35 8.97 9.36
C THR A 196 3.93 7.60 9.03
N ASP A 197 5.03 7.61 8.30
CA ASP A 197 5.84 6.42 8.09
C ASP A 197 7.20 6.62 8.75
N LEU A 198 7.80 5.51 9.14
CA LEU A 198 9.17 5.43 9.61
C LEU A 198 9.82 4.27 8.90
N TRP A 199 10.92 4.52 8.21
CA TRP A 199 11.62 3.49 7.46
C TRP A 199 13.12 3.53 7.71
N TYR A 200 13.70 2.34 7.55
CA TYR A 200 15.06 1.99 7.88
C TYR A 200 15.76 1.57 6.61
N PHE A 201 16.63 2.43 6.09
CA PHE A 201 17.31 2.19 4.83
C PHE A 201 18.78 1.89 5.05
N ALA A 202 19.21 0.68 4.73
CA ALA A 202 20.61 0.26 4.82
C ALA A 202 21.39 0.87 3.63
N VAL A 203 22.05 2.00 3.86
CA VAL A 203 22.61 2.85 2.79
C VAL A 203 23.70 2.15 1.99
N LYS A 204 24.50 1.29 2.63
CA LYS A 204 25.60 0.56 1.97
C LYS A 204 25.07 -0.54 1.06
N GLU A 205 23.98 -1.17 1.48
CA GLU A 205 23.34 -2.31 0.81
C GLU A 205 22.27 -1.86 -0.19
N GLY A 206 21.78 -0.62 -0.07
CA GLY A 206 20.82 -0.04 -1.00
C GLY A 206 19.40 -0.58 -0.85
N LEU A 207 19.00 -1.01 0.35
CA LEU A 207 17.69 -1.61 0.58
C LEU A 207 16.99 -1.10 1.85
N CYS A 208 15.66 -1.11 1.81
CA CYS A 208 14.82 -0.88 2.98
C CYS A 208 14.83 -2.14 3.85
N VAL A 209 15.22 -2.05 5.11
CA VAL A 209 15.26 -3.17 6.07
C VAL A 209 13.92 -3.32 6.77
N LYS A 210 13.33 -2.20 7.19
CA LYS A 210 12.11 -2.17 7.96
C LYS A 210 11.33 -0.90 7.67
N SER A 211 10.01 -0.96 7.66
CA SER A 211 9.15 0.22 7.71
C SER A 211 7.92 -0.02 8.57
N THR A 212 7.45 1.05 9.21
CA THR A 212 6.18 1.08 9.94
C THR A 212 5.36 2.26 9.45
N SER A 213 4.06 2.08 9.31
CA SER A 213 3.12 3.12 8.91
C SER A 213 1.96 3.22 9.89
N ASP A 214 1.50 4.44 10.15
CA ASP A 214 0.25 4.75 10.83
C ASP A 214 -0.47 5.84 10.02
N SER A 215 -1.72 5.59 9.64
CA SER A 215 -2.50 6.58 8.90
C SER A 215 -3.97 6.55 9.30
N VAL A 216 -4.58 7.73 9.18
CA VAL A 216 -6.00 7.95 9.37
C VAL A 216 -6.58 8.52 8.08
N THR A 217 -7.57 7.83 7.54
CA THR A 217 -8.35 8.24 6.39
C THR A 217 -9.74 8.62 6.84
N LYS A 218 -10.21 9.79 6.41
CA LYS A 218 -11.60 10.22 6.56
C LYS A 218 -12.21 10.31 5.16
N MET A 219 -13.29 9.59 4.93
CA MET A 219 -13.96 9.58 3.64
C MET A 219 -15.47 9.65 3.81
N THR A 220 -16.11 10.10 2.74
CA THR A 220 -17.54 10.13 2.57
C THR A 220 -17.87 9.31 1.34
N ILE A 221 -18.78 8.35 1.50
CA ILE A 221 -19.35 7.58 0.39
C ILE A 221 -20.77 8.10 0.18
N SER A 222 -21.03 8.72 -0.96
CA SER A 222 -22.38 9.15 -1.33
C SER A 222 -22.99 8.11 -2.25
N VAL A 223 -24.15 7.60 -1.86
CA VAL A 223 -24.95 6.62 -2.60
C VAL A 223 -26.13 7.36 -3.23
N THR A 224 -26.31 7.22 -4.54
CA THR A 224 -27.44 7.81 -5.28
C THR A 224 -28.13 6.76 -6.15
N GLY A 225 -29.41 6.95 -6.44
CA GLY A 225 -30.22 6.01 -7.23
C GLY A 225 -31.50 5.62 -6.49
N PRO A 226 -31.75 4.33 -6.18
CA PRO A 226 -32.96 3.90 -5.46
C PRO A 226 -33.14 4.52 -4.07
N MET A 227 -32.02 4.86 -3.43
CA MET A 227 -31.97 5.60 -2.17
C MET A 227 -30.82 6.60 -2.22
N THR A 228 -30.99 7.74 -1.55
CA THR A 228 -29.92 8.73 -1.37
C THR A 228 -29.42 8.64 0.07
N LEU A 229 -28.14 8.29 0.24
CA LEU A 229 -27.51 8.15 1.54
C LEU A 229 -26.08 8.67 1.49
N THR A 230 -25.63 9.30 2.57
CA THR A 230 -24.23 9.67 2.77
C THR A 230 -23.68 8.89 3.94
N ILE A 231 -22.61 8.15 3.71
CA ILE A 231 -21.95 7.27 4.69
C ILE A 231 -20.60 7.89 5.04
N PRO A 232 -20.49 8.61 6.17
CA PRO A 232 -19.19 9.02 6.68
C PRO A 232 -18.44 7.79 7.19
N THR A 233 -17.16 7.70 6.83
CA THR A 233 -16.29 6.58 7.20
C THR A 233 -14.94 7.11 7.67
N THR A 234 -14.50 6.63 8.84
CA THR A 234 -13.14 6.81 9.33
C THR A 234 -12.43 5.47 9.27
N GLN A 235 -11.20 5.47 8.77
CA GLN A 235 -10.36 4.29 8.69
C GLN A 235 -9.00 4.59 9.32
N THR A 236 -8.55 3.74 10.24
CA THR A 236 -7.17 3.72 10.74
C THR A 236 -6.45 2.57 10.05
N ARG A 237 -5.16 2.77 9.75
CA ARG A 237 -4.32 1.74 9.12
C ARG A 237 -2.97 1.76 9.79
N LYS A 238 -2.55 0.59 10.27
CA LYS A 238 -1.19 0.33 10.73
C LYS A 238 -0.56 -0.70 9.81
N GLY A 239 0.67 -0.46 9.39
CA GLY A 239 1.42 -1.38 8.54
C GLY A 239 2.84 -1.57 9.06
N GLU A 240 3.39 -2.74 8.78
CA GLU A 240 4.79 -3.02 9.01
C GLU A 240 5.35 -3.90 7.88
N VAL A 241 6.55 -3.56 7.42
CA VAL A 241 7.33 -4.36 6.47
C VAL A 241 8.66 -4.68 7.15
N HIS A 242 9.13 -5.92 7.03
CA HIS A 242 10.46 -6.34 7.46
C HIS A 242 11.14 -7.17 6.39
N LEU A 243 12.46 -7.00 6.26
CA LEU A 243 13.33 -7.94 5.58
C LEU A 243 13.54 -9.17 6.46
N VAL A 244 13.31 -10.36 5.91
CA VAL A 244 13.41 -11.63 6.65
C VAL A 244 14.47 -12.60 6.08
N GLY A 245 14.98 -12.35 4.86
CA GLY A 245 15.99 -13.19 4.20
C GLY A 245 16.76 -12.45 3.09
N ARG A 246 17.95 -12.96 2.75
CA ARG A 246 18.86 -12.51 1.68
C ARG A 246 19.48 -13.70 0.93
#